data_AF-A0A0F5VK87-F1
#
_entry.id   AF-A0A0F5VK87-F1
#
_cell.length_a   1.000
_cell.length_b   1.000
_cell.length_c   1.000
_cell.angle_alpha   90.00
_cell.angle_beta   90.00
_cell.angle_gamma   90.00
#
_symmetry.space_group_name_H-M   'P 1'
#
loop_
_entity.id
_entity.type
_entity.pdbx_description
1 polymer ?
#
loop_
_entity_poly.entity_id
_entity_poly.type
_entity_poly.pdbx_seq_one_letter_code
_entity_poly.pdbx_strand_id
1 'polypeptide(L)'
;TPDTPDGTALPGGFADQRHMLIFMNPPDHTRMRRVLRDTFGPRVMRSANGYIEQRTGQLLDEALHNGPEFDLISALAHRLPFGVICHLLGVPEADHLMIEKWAQDYL
;
A
#
# COMPACT_ATOMS: atom_id res chain seq x y z
N THR A 1 -30.98 -6.21 -25.83
CA THR A 1 -31.26 -6.91 -24.55
C THR A 1 -30.76 -6.00 -23.48
N PRO A 2 -31.62 -5.40 -22.65
CA PRO A 2 -31.23 -4.22 -21.90
C PRO A 2 -30.28 -4.56 -20.75
N ASP A 3 -29.34 -3.65 -20.60
CA ASP A 3 -28.20 -3.56 -19.69
C ASP A 3 -28.55 -3.61 -18.19
N THR A 4 -27.62 -4.20 -17.44
CA THR A 4 -27.22 -4.22 -15.99
C THR A 4 -27.77 -3.10 -15.06
N PRO A 5 -27.78 -3.24 -13.70
CA PRO A 5 -26.99 -4.17 -12.87
C PRO A 5 -27.66 -4.75 -11.60
N ASP A 6 -27.26 -5.96 -11.16
CA ASP A 6 -27.54 -6.36 -9.77
C ASP A 6 -26.38 -5.93 -8.86
N GLY A 7 -26.42 -4.64 -8.54
CA GLY A 7 -25.65 -4.04 -7.47
C GLY A 7 -26.41 -4.24 -6.17
N THR A 8 -26.11 -5.32 -5.44
CA THR A 8 -26.33 -5.33 -4.00
C THR A 8 -25.50 -4.18 -3.45
N ALA A 9 -26.18 -3.05 -3.22
CA ALA A 9 -25.57 -1.81 -2.80
C ALA A 9 -24.82 -2.08 -1.50
N LEU A 10 -23.49 -1.95 -1.56
CA LEU A 10 -22.70 -1.81 -0.34
C LEU A 10 -23.31 -0.64 0.45
N PRO A 11 -23.65 -0.81 1.74
CA PRO A 11 -24.24 0.26 2.53
C PRO A 11 -23.36 1.52 2.49
N GLY A 12 -24.00 2.68 2.64
CA GLY A 12 -23.43 4.02 2.43
C GLY A 12 -22.00 4.18 2.95
N GLY A 13 -21.11 4.64 2.06
CA GLY A 13 -19.68 4.82 2.27
C GLY A 13 -18.83 4.23 1.14
N PHE A 14 -19.25 3.09 0.58
CA PHE A 14 -18.43 2.32 -0.38
C PHE A 14 -18.87 2.42 -1.84
N ALA A 15 -19.92 3.20 -2.15
CA ALA A 15 -20.44 3.32 -3.51
C ALA A 15 -19.42 3.94 -4.49
N ASP A 16 -18.59 4.86 -4.01
CA ASP A 16 -17.48 5.48 -4.77
C ASP A 16 -16.25 4.54 -4.89
N GLN A 17 -16.16 3.54 -4.01
CA GLN A 17 -15.05 2.59 -3.95
C GLN A 17 -15.29 1.32 -4.77
N ARG A 18 -16.37 1.25 -5.57
CA ARG A 18 -16.65 0.08 -6.44
C ARG A 18 -15.54 -0.19 -7.45
N HIS A 19 -14.69 0.80 -7.74
CA HIS A 19 -13.51 0.66 -8.59
C HIS A 19 -12.30 0.02 -7.88
N MET A 20 -12.34 -0.15 -6.56
CA MET A 20 -11.28 -0.83 -5.82
C MET A 20 -11.46 -2.35 -5.94
N LEU A 21 -10.35 -3.04 -6.21
CA LEU A 21 -10.34 -4.49 -6.44
C LEU A 21 -11.04 -5.28 -5.32
N ILE A 22 -10.90 -4.85 -4.06
CA ILE A 22 -11.45 -5.53 -2.88
C ILE A 22 -12.99 -5.62 -2.87
N PHE A 23 -13.67 -4.73 -3.60
CA PHE A 23 -15.15 -4.68 -3.68
C PHE A 23 -15.70 -5.25 -4.99
N MET A 24 -14.85 -5.81 -5.85
CA MET A 24 -15.26 -6.40 -7.13
C MET A 24 -15.61 -7.89 -6.97
N ASN A 25 -16.62 -8.33 -7.72
CA ASN A 25 -16.90 -9.75 -7.94
C ASN A 25 -16.31 -10.25 -9.28
N PRO A 26 -16.15 -11.57 -9.47
CA PRO A 26 -15.92 -12.12 -10.81
C PRO A 26 -17.06 -11.73 -11.78
N PRO A 27 -16.77 -11.50 -13.08
CA PRO A 27 -15.49 -11.70 -13.75
C PRO A 27 -14.52 -10.50 -13.62
N ASP A 28 -14.98 -9.33 -13.18
CA ASP A 28 -14.19 -8.10 -13.15
C ASP A 28 -13.01 -8.18 -12.17
N HIS A 29 -13.23 -8.75 -10.97
CA HIS A 29 -12.15 -9.02 -10.01
C HIS A 29 -11.03 -9.86 -10.63
N THR A 30 -11.38 -10.93 -11.35
CA THR A 30 -10.41 -11.82 -12.00
C THR A 30 -9.65 -11.10 -13.10
N ARG A 31 -10.34 -10.27 -13.91
CA ARG A 31 -9.73 -9.46 -14.96
C ARG A 31 -8.72 -8.46 -14.38
N MET A 32 -9.11 -7.70 -13.35
CA MET A 32 -8.27 -6.68 -12.74
C MET A 32 -7.07 -7.31 -11.99
N ARG A 33 -7.29 -8.39 -11.22
CA ARG A 33 -6.22 -9.11 -10.53
C ARG A 33 -5.16 -9.66 -11.50
N ARG A 34 -5.57 -10.08 -12.71
CA ARG A 34 -4.64 -10.55 -13.75
C ARG A 34 -3.70 -9.44 -14.23
N VAL A 35 -4.16 -8.20 -14.33
CA VAL A 35 -3.33 -7.04 -14.70
C VAL A 35 -2.28 -6.74 -13.62
N LEU A 36 -2.67 -6.81 -12.35
CA LEU A 36 -1.80 -6.48 -11.21
C LEU A 36 -0.80 -7.58 -10.85
N ARG A 37 -1.01 -8.81 -11.35
CA ARG A 37 -0.23 -9.99 -10.96
C ARG A 37 1.26 -9.83 -11.23
N ASP A 38 1.63 -9.15 -12.31
CA ASP A 38 3.04 -9.00 -12.68
C ASP A 38 3.72 -7.93 -11.83
N THR A 39 2.98 -6.91 -11.35
CA THR A 39 3.48 -5.86 -10.45
C THR A 39 3.62 -6.35 -9.00
N PHE A 40 2.68 -7.15 -8.50
CA PHE A 40 2.73 -7.69 -7.12
C PHE A 40 3.13 -9.17 -7.07
N GLY A 41 3.81 -9.65 -8.10
CA GLY A 41 4.23 -11.05 -8.21
C GLY A 41 5.42 -11.39 -7.30
N PRO A 42 5.70 -12.67 -7.05
CA PRO A 42 6.79 -13.11 -6.17
C PRO A 42 8.17 -12.57 -6.57
N ARG A 43 8.41 -12.37 -7.87
CA ARG A 43 9.66 -11.80 -8.37
C ARG A 43 9.84 -10.35 -7.91
N VAL A 44 8.80 -9.53 -8.00
CA VAL A 44 8.84 -8.12 -7.59
C VAL A 44 8.91 -8.01 -6.07
N MET A 45 8.19 -8.85 -5.34
CA MET A 45 8.31 -8.89 -3.87
C MET A 45 9.74 -9.22 -3.43
N ARG A 46 10.41 -10.17 -4.11
CA ARG A 46 11.83 -10.48 -3.81
C ARG A 46 12.78 -9.34 -4.13
N SER A 47 12.53 -8.51 -5.14
CA SER A 47 13.38 -7.35 -5.40
C SER A 47 13.29 -6.28 -4.32
N ALA A 48 12.20 -6.24 -3.54
CA ALA A 48 12.05 -5.31 -2.43
C ALA A 48 12.89 -5.69 -1.20
N ASN A 49 13.42 -6.92 -1.09
CA ASN A 49 14.15 -7.38 0.09
C ASN A 49 15.33 -6.46 0.44
N GLY A 50 16.15 -6.09 -0.54
CA GLY A 50 17.29 -5.19 -0.30
C GLY A 50 16.86 -3.80 0.18
N TYR A 51 15.76 -3.27 -0.38
CA TYR A 51 15.18 -2.01 0.09
C TYR A 51 14.64 -2.14 1.52
N ILE A 52 13.93 -3.22 1.84
CA ILE A 52 13.38 -3.48 3.18
C ILE A 52 14.50 -3.53 4.22
N GLU A 53 15.58 -4.27 3.93
CA GLU A 53 16.74 -4.38 4.82
C GLU A 53 17.41 -3.01 5.04
N GLN A 54 17.70 -2.30 3.96
CA GLN A 54 18.29 -0.97 4.02
C GLN A 54 17.41 0.01 4.80
N ARG A 55 16.10 0.04 4.50
CA ARG A 55 15.17 0.97 5.12
C ARG A 55 14.95 0.66 6.60
N THR A 56 14.91 -0.62 6.96
CA THR A 56 14.84 -1.05 8.36
C THR A 56 16.07 -0.57 9.13
N GLY A 57 17.27 -0.75 8.58
CA GLY A 57 18.51 -0.27 9.20
C GLY A 57 18.47 1.24 9.44
N GLN A 58 18.12 2.03 8.42
CA GLN A 58 18.00 3.49 8.52
C GLN A 58 17.02 3.92 9.61
N LEU A 59 15.83 3.31 9.66
CA LEU A 59 14.80 3.67 10.65
C LEU A 59 15.25 3.34 12.08
N LEU A 60 15.97 2.24 12.27
CA LEU A 60 16.52 1.87 13.58
C LEU A 60 17.69 2.77 13.97
N ASP A 61 18.57 3.12 13.04
CA ASP A 61 19.68 4.06 13.28
C ASP A 61 19.14 5.45 13.66
N GLU A 62 18.12 5.95 12.95
CA GLU A 62 17.42 7.20 13.28
C GLU A 62 16.81 7.16 14.70
N ALA A 63 16.16 6.04 15.06
CA ALA A 63 15.51 5.89 16.35
C ALA A 63 16.54 5.88 17.50
N LEU A 64 17.62 5.10 17.34
CA LEU A 64 18.69 4.96 18.31
C LEU A 64 19.51 6.25 18.49
N HIS A 65 19.52 7.13 17.49
CA HIS A 65 20.17 8.44 17.60
C HIS A 65 19.58 9.31 18.73
N ASN A 66 18.28 9.15 19.01
CA ASN A 66 17.58 9.91 20.04
C ASN A 66 17.68 9.29 21.45
N GLY A 67 18.21 8.08 21.56
CA GLY A 67 18.39 7.36 22.82
C GLY A 67 18.27 5.84 22.68
N PRO A 68 18.63 5.08 23.73
CA PRO A 68 18.58 3.62 23.71
C PRO A 68 17.16 3.05 23.80
N GLU A 69 16.18 3.86 24.21
CA GLU A 69 14.77 3.48 24.32
C GLU A 69 13.95 4.28 23.30
N PHE A 70 13.10 3.58 22.54
CA PHE A 70 12.19 4.18 21.58
C PHE A 70 10.96 3.29 21.39
N ASP A 71 9.86 3.87 20.91
CA ASP A 71 8.67 3.12 20.52
C ASP A 71 8.85 2.50 19.13
N LEU A 72 8.94 1.18 19.06
CA LEU A 72 9.13 0.43 17.82
C LEU A 72 7.96 0.62 16.83
N ILE A 73 6.75 0.87 17.32
CA ILE A 73 5.57 1.03 16.47
C ILE A 73 5.67 2.31 15.65
N SER A 74 5.87 3.45 16.30
CA SER A 74 6.05 4.73 15.63
C SER A 74 7.39 4.83 14.88
N ALA A 75 8.46 4.24 15.41
CA ALA A 75 9.78 4.33 14.80
C ALA A 75 9.94 3.45 13.54
N LEU A 76 9.31 2.28 13.50
CA LEU A 76 9.53 1.29 12.45
C LEU A 76 8.23 0.78 11.84
N ALA A 77 7.33 0.20 12.65
CA ALA A 77 6.23 -0.61 12.15
C ALA A 77 5.24 0.18 11.27
N HIS A 78 5.00 1.46 11.58
CA HIS A 78 4.17 2.33 10.74
C HIS A 78 4.91 2.85 9.50
N ARG A 79 6.19 3.20 9.64
CA ARG A 79 6.99 3.86 8.58
C ARG A 79 7.44 2.88 7.49
N LEU A 80 7.83 1.67 7.87
CA LEU A 80 8.41 0.70 6.95
C LEU A 80 7.42 0.24 5.86
N PRO A 81 6.18 -0.21 6.16
CA PRO A 81 5.25 -0.65 5.14
C PRO A 81 4.90 0.45 4.13
N PHE A 82 4.76 1.70 4.61
CA PHE A 82 4.48 2.85 3.74
C PHE A 82 5.65 3.11 2.77
N GLY A 83 6.89 3.10 3.26
CA GLY A 83 8.07 3.24 2.39
C GLY A 83 8.17 2.10 1.36
N VAL A 84 7.89 0.87 1.78
CA VAL A 84 7.93 -0.31 0.90
C VAL A 84 6.91 -0.22 -0.24
N ILE A 85 5.66 0.18 0.04
CA ILE A 85 4.67 0.34 -1.03
C ILE A 85 5.06 1.48 -1.97
N CYS A 86 5.57 2.61 -1.46
CA CYS A 86 6.05 3.71 -2.30
C CYS A 86 7.21 3.27 -3.21
N HIS A 87 8.16 2.50 -2.68
CA HIS A 87 9.26 1.92 -3.45
C HIS A 87 8.77 0.99 -4.56
N LEU A 88 7.84 0.08 -4.23
CA LEU A 88 7.25 -0.84 -5.21
C LEU A 88 6.47 -0.13 -6.32
N LEU A 89 5.84 1.00 -6.00
CA LEU A 89 5.11 1.84 -6.95
C LEU A 89 6.02 2.79 -7.74
N GLY A 90 7.32 2.84 -7.43
CA GLY A 90 8.29 3.73 -8.10
C GLY A 90 8.12 5.20 -7.74
N VAL A 91 7.55 5.50 -6.58
CA VAL A 91 7.37 6.87 -6.09
C VAL A 91 8.72 7.46 -5.66
N PRO A 92 9.12 8.65 -6.17
CA PRO A 92 10.32 9.34 -5.71
C PRO A 92 10.25 9.68 -4.22
N GLU A 93 11.36 9.53 -3.49
CA GLU A 93 11.43 9.79 -2.04
C GLU A 93 10.99 11.20 -1.64
N ALA A 94 11.23 12.20 -2.50
CA ALA A 94 10.81 13.57 -2.29
C ALA A 94 9.28 13.74 -2.14
N ASP A 95 8.50 12.80 -2.72
CA ASP A 95 7.04 12.84 -2.70
C ASP A 95 6.43 12.03 -1.54
N HIS A 96 7.23 11.23 -0.82
CA HIS A 96 6.73 10.28 0.18
C HIS A 96 5.94 10.97 1.29
N LEU A 97 6.42 12.10 1.82
CA LEU A 97 5.73 12.84 2.89
C LEU A 97 4.36 13.37 2.45
N MET A 98 4.26 13.82 1.20
CA MET A 98 3.00 14.33 0.66
C MET A 98 1.99 13.18 0.52
N ILE A 99 2.44 12.03 0.00
CA ILE A 99 1.58 10.85 -0.18
C ILE A 99 1.19 10.24 1.16
N GLU A 100 2.08 10.22 2.15
CA GLU A 100 1.80 9.71 3.48
C GLU A 100 0.65 10.49 4.12
N LYS A 101 0.72 11.81 4.01
CA LYS A 101 -0.34 12.70 4.47
C LYS A 101 -1.67 12.41 3.77
N TRP A 102 -1.68 12.29 2.44
CA TRP A 102 -2.91 11.97 1.71
C TRP A 102 -3.49 10.61 2.09
N ALA A 103 -2.63 9.61 2.34
CA ALA A 103 -3.06 8.29 2.76
C ALA A 103 -3.68 8.31 4.16
N GLN A 104 -3.10 9.09 5.08
CA GLN A 104 -3.64 9.30 6.44
C GLN A 104 -4.96 10.07 6.43
N ASP A 105 -5.11 11.07 5.55
CA ASP A 105 -6.34 11.86 5.43
C ASP A 105 -7.49 11.03 4.82
N TYR A 106 -7.19 9.96 4.07
CA TYR A 106 -8.16 9.09 3.41
C TYR A 106 -8.61 7.89 4.27
N LEU A 107 -7.79 7.47 5.24
CA LEU A 107 -8.05 6.33 6.14
C LEU A 107 -8.78 6.76 7.43
#